data_AF-A0A936I026-F1
#
_entry.id   AF-A0A936I026-F1
#
_cell.length_a   1.000
_cell.length_b   1.000
_cell.length_c   1.000
_cell.angle_alpha   90.00
_cell.angle_beta   90.00
_cell.angle_gamma   90.00
#
_symmetry.space_group_name_H-M   'P 1'
#
loop_
_entity.id
_entity.type
_entity.pdbx_description
1 polymer ?
#
loop_
_entity_poly.entity_id
_entity_poly.type
_entity_poly.pdbx_seq_one_letter_code
_entity_poly.pdbx_strand_id
1 'polypeptide(L)'
;MEDGVKRDPRPWGRLALTALPWILAAGLGTMGFWALHGKANAERKAQASHAEADSLRAELERSSLARFQAERQKEFAETYLDNLMKGNEELKRVYDAEKAASNEAIAQAVEAKKQTRAKEAALKNEQQARTEEKAQRDLADARADSITVEQQRTDEANRRLQASKLAQNSLSVRGAPQPRALMALHALRTMERAGGDVHKDELVRALQGSLEELERASPPGVDRLGAGPRALRMQGSELWALGNDGKLLGIEQGAWSKRVVADASQHAGTSGGRAFLGSGVLLLADLEHAITVCSTKDGAVIASAQKTTHTEDITAMATFSGGSALVSGDRDGNLVVWAVDGTTLRMVQQHKASGTVRTLVHEPRTDRIVAVHGTEKLSILSKDGSLSTIALSDAMRAHCIAPGTPGEVYIGTHSGTVVALDVADRSTRTLFAGNGQRVEVLTAATDGRVALVDAVRALSVVFPGGGPSPLHLPLTGIPNVLLFGPGDVLYLGSEDRTVRRVLTTTKGMAQWICTLVGRELTATEWDQYIGEGTPESACDK
;
A
#
# COMPACT_ATOMS: atom_id res chain seq x y z
N MET A 1 78.87 -5.19 50.42
CA MET A 1 78.91 -3.77 50.77
C MET A 1 77.58 -3.48 51.46
N GLU A 2 77.40 -4.01 52.66
CA GLU A 2 78.02 -3.57 53.94
C GLU A 2 76.96 -2.69 54.64
N ASP A 3 76.48 -3.11 55.82
CA ASP A 3 77.13 -2.83 57.12
C ASP A 3 77.21 -1.32 57.37
N GLY A 4 76.76 -0.78 58.50
CA GLY A 4 76.68 -1.36 59.84
C GLY A 4 77.19 -0.30 60.83
N VAL A 5 77.37 -0.64 62.11
CA VAL A 5 78.09 0.20 63.13
C VAL A 5 77.42 1.57 63.41
N LYS A 6 76.75 1.86 64.53
CA LYS A 6 76.69 1.27 65.89
C LYS A 6 77.95 1.46 66.75
N ARG A 7 78.03 2.58 67.51
CA ARG A 7 78.23 2.65 69.00
C ARG A 7 78.78 4.01 69.50
N ASP A 8 78.19 4.49 70.62
CA ASP A 8 78.79 4.63 71.98
C ASP A 8 80.31 4.94 72.11
N PRO A 9 80.79 5.66 73.17
CA PRO A 9 80.27 5.54 74.54
C PRO A 9 80.24 6.79 75.47
N ARG A 10 79.46 6.67 76.56
CA ARG A 10 79.78 6.75 78.03
C ARG A 10 81.28 6.97 78.46
N PRO A 11 81.69 7.19 79.76
CA PRO A 11 80.97 7.12 81.07
C PRO A 11 81.51 8.01 82.29
N TRP A 12 81.01 7.75 83.53
CA TRP A 12 81.51 8.11 84.91
C TRP A 12 81.42 9.59 85.39
N GLY A 13 81.32 9.96 86.69
CA GLY A 13 81.14 9.25 87.98
C GLY A 13 81.01 10.27 89.15
N ARG A 14 80.03 10.15 90.08
CA ARG A 14 80.10 9.63 91.49
C ARG A 14 80.79 10.51 92.59
N LEU A 15 80.23 10.39 93.82
CA LEU A 15 80.67 10.87 95.16
C LEU A 15 80.33 12.34 95.53
N ALA A 16 80.15 12.77 96.80
CA ALA A 16 79.45 12.26 98.02
C ALA A 16 79.95 13.03 99.28
N LEU A 17 79.14 13.04 100.37
CA LEU A 17 79.50 13.22 101.81
C LEU A 17 79.67 14.63 102.47
N THR A 18 78.69 14.95 103.35
CA THR A 18 78.79 15.43 104.77
C THR A 18 79.62 16.65 105.22
N ALA A 19 79.00 17.57 105.99
CA ALA A 19 79.08 17.66 107.48
C ALA A 19 78.56 19.00 108.10
N LEU A 20 78.06 18.94 109.35
CA LEU A 20 77.79 20.04 110.33
C LEU A 20 79.10 20.42 111.10
N PRO A 21 79.21 21.37 112.08
CA PRO A 21 78.18 22.01 112.95
C PRO A 21 78.38 23.52 113.39
N TRP A 22 77.46 24.02 114.25
CA TRP A 22 77.53 24.89 115.47
C TRP A 22 78.90 25.57 115.85
N ILE A 23 79.01 26.69 116.62
CA ILE A 23 78.25 27.11 117.83
C ILE A 23 78.43 28.63 118.25
N LEU A 24 77.35 29.24 118.79
CA LEU A 24 77.15 30.23 119.90
C LEU A 24 78.23 31.19 120.52
N ALA A 25 77.72 32.39 120.91
CA ALA A 25 77.73 33.05 122.26
C ALA A 25 78.80 34.08 122.76
N ALA A 26 78.25 35.14 123.40
CA ALA A 26 78.76 35.97 124.54
C ALA A 26 80.05 36.82 124.36
N GLY A 27 80.26 37.95 125.06
CA GLY A 27 79.42 38.71 126.01
C GLY A 27 80.26 39.78 126.76
N LEU A 28 79.58 40.76 127.42
CA LEU A 28 79.97 41.61 128.59
C LEU A 28 81.48 41.81 128.94
N GLY A 29 82.01 42.99 129.35
CA GLY A 29 81.44 44.29 129.74
C GLY A 29 82.45 45.10 130.61
N THR A 30 82.09 46.33 131.03
CA THR A 30 82.71 47.16 132.13
C THR A 30 84.22 47.51 132.08
N MET A 31 84.58 48.79 131.82
CA MET A 31 84.90 49.87 132.79
C MET A 31 86.26 49.77 133.53
N GLY A 32 87.08 50.84 133.49
CA GLY A 32 88.31 50.96 134.30
C GLY A 32 89.16 52.22 134.00
N PHE A 33 89.21 53.15 134.95
CA PHE A 33 89.73 54.53 134.87
C PHE A 33 91.27 54.70 134.77
N TRP A 34 91.72 55.52 133.79
CA TRP A 34 92.74 56.62 133.82
C TRP A 34 94.21 56.48 134.33
N ALA A 35 95.08 57.35 133.75
CA ALA A 35 96.48 57.71 134.10
C ALA A 35 97.58 56.63 133.91
N LEU A 36 98.84 56.93 133.50
CA LEU A 36 99.56 58.19 133.19
C LEU A 36 100.79 57.90 132.26
N HIS A 37 101.47 58.93 131.73
CA HIS A 37 102.63 58.90 130.81
C HIS A 37 102.38 58.39 129.35
N GLY A 38 103.06 58.89 128.30
CA GLY A 38 104.11 59.92 128.27
C GLY A 38 104.81 60.06 126.90
N LYS A 39 104.15 60.68 125.91
CA LYS A 39 104.73 61.40 124.75
C LYS A 39 105.68 60.71 123.73
N ALA A 40 105.90 59.39 123.72
CA ALA A 40 106.72 58.71 122.69
C ALA A 40 105.96 57.80 121.70
N ASN A 41 104.62 57.67 121.81
CA ASN A 41 103.84 56.63 121.12
C ASN A 41 102.92 57.14 119.98
N ALA A 42 103.09 58.38 119.51
CA ALA A 42 102.24 58.99 118.48
C ALA A 42 102.62 58.57 117.04
N GLU A 43 103.91 58.44 116.74
CA GLU A 43 104.37 58.28 115.35
C GLU A 43 104.25 56.84 114.83
N ARG A 44 104.42 55.82 115.69
CA ARG A 44 104.29 54.41 115.27
C ARG A 44 102.86 53.97 114.94
N LYS A 45 101.82 54.69 115.41
CA LYS A 45 100.42 54.35 115.09
C LYS A 45 99.95 54.89 113.73
N ALA A 46 100.62 55.87 113.15
CA ALA A 46 100.25 56.43 111.84
C ALA A 46 100.66 55.53 110.67
N GLN A 47 101.76 54.77 110.79
CA GLN A 47 102.25 53.90 109.71
C GLN A 47 101.49 52.57 109.60
N ALA A 48 100.86 52.10 110.68
CA ALA A 48 100.12 50.84 110.69
C ALA A 48 98.77 50.92 109.92
N SER A 49 98.07 52.06 109.95
CA SER A 49 96.75 52.19 109.30
C SER A 49 96.82 52.39 107.78
N HIS A 50 97.99 52.72 107.22
CA HIS A 50 98.14 52.86 105.77
C HIS A 50 98.25 51.50 105.04
N ALA A 51 98.95 50.52 105.61
CA ALA A 51 99.10 49.20 105.00
C ALA A 51 97.79 48.39 104.90
N GLU A 52 96.85 48.59 105.82
CA GLU A 52 95.55 47.89 105.84
C GLU A 52 94.53 48.53 104.88
N ALA A 53 94.70 49.82 104.53
CA ALA A 53 93.82 50.53 103.60
C ALA A 53 94.05 50.15 102.12
N ASP A 54 95.27 49.78 101.75
CA ASP A 54 95.64 49.53 100.35
C ASP A 54 95.34 48.08 99.89
N SER A 55 95.30 47.09 100.80
CA SER A 55 94.88 45.72 100.46
C SER A 55 93.38 45.65 100.11
N LEU A 56 92.53 46.33 100.89
CA LEU A 56 91.09 46.43 100.66
C LEU A 56 90.74 47.16 99.34
N ARG A 57 91.56 48.13 98.92
CA ARG A 57 91.39 48.80 97.62
C ARG A 57 91.66 47.85 96.44
N ALA A 58 92.74 47.07 96.50
CA ALA A 58 93.10 46.14 95.45
C ALA A 58 92.06 45.01 95.24
N GLU A 59 91.36 44.61 96.31
CA GLU A 59 90.30 43.60 96.22
C GLU A 59 88.98 44.18 95.68
N LEU A 60 88.65 45.43 96.05
CA LEU A 60 87.50 46.16 95.53
C LEU A 60 87.60 46.42 94.03
N GLU A 61 88.78 46.81 93.53
CA GLU A 61 89.02 47.04 92.10
C GLU A 61 88.81 45.76 91.26
N ARG A 62 89.34 44.62 91.71
CA ARG A 62 89.14 43.32 91.01
C ARG A 62 87.67 42.91 90.97
N SER A 63 86.93 43.14 92.06
CA SER A 63 85.48 42.89 92.12
C SER A 63 84.71 43.78 91.14
N SER A 64 85.09 45.06 91.01
CA SER A 64 84.46 46.01 90.09
C SER A 64 84.66 45.64 88.63
N LEU A 65 85.86 45.21 88.23
CA LEU A 65 86.18 44.84 86.85
C LEU A 65 85.42 43.57 86.40
N ALA A 66 85.29 42.58 87.30
CA ALA A 66 84.54 41.37 87.02
C ALA A 66 83.03 41.63 86.81
N ARG A 67 82.43 42.54 87.62
CA ARG A 67 81.04 42.97 87.43
C ARG A 67 80.84 43.66 86.09
N PHE A 68 81.72 44.59 85.73
CA PHE A 68 81.66 45.31 84.46
C PHE A 68 81.74 44.38 83.24
N GLN A 69 82.57 43.34 83.29
CA GLN A 69 82.64 42.34 82.21
C GLN A 69 81.38 41.48 82.12
N ALA A 70 80.80 41.08 83.25
CA ALA A 70 79.56 40.30 83.29
C ALA A 70 78.34 41.09 82.78
N GLU A 71 78.23 42.37 83.14
CA GLU A 71 77.18 43.27 82.65
C GLU A 71 77.24 43.42 81.13
N ARG A 72 78.45 43.60 80.57
CA ARG A 72 78.63 43.72 79.11
C ARG A 72 78.31 42.44 78.32
N GLN A 73 78.59 41.27 78.90
CA GLN A 73 78.20 39.98 78.28
C GLN A 73 76.68 39.79 78.33
N LYS A 74 76.03 40.20 79.42
CA LYS A 74 74.57 40.15 79.55
C LYS A 74 73.88 41.05 78.54
N GLU A 75 74.33 42.30 78.39
CA GLU A 75 73.80 43.28 77.43
C GLU A 75 73.93 42.79 75.97
N PHE A 76 75.04 42.15 75.61
CA PHE A 76 75.22 41.52 74.29
C PHE A 76 74.27 40.33 74.08
N ALA A 77 74.10 39.47 75.09
CA ALA A 77 73.19 38.33 75.02
C ALA A 77 71.72 38.76 74.91
N GLU A 78 71.31 39.80 75.64
CA GLU A 78 69.97 40.39 75.55
C GLU A 78 69.72 40.99 74.16
N THR A 79 70.71 41.71 73.60
CA THR A 79 70.63 42.26 72.23
C THR A 79 70.54 41.15 71.16
N TYR A 80 71.26 40.04 71.33
CA TYR A 80 71.21 38.90 70.41
C TYR A 80 69.86 38.17 70.47
N LEU A 81 69.29 38.02 71.67
CA LEU A 81 67.99 37.38 71.86
C LEU A 81 66.84 38.23 71.28
N ASP A 82 66.88 39.55 71.44
CA ASP A 82 65.93 40.49 70.84
C ASP A 82 65.92 40.43 69.31
N ASN A 83 67.11 40.37 68.68
CA ASN A 83 67.23 40.19 67.23
C ASN A 83 66.67 38.85 66.74
N LEU A 84 66.88 37.76 67.47
CA LEU A 84 66.30 36.45 67.13
C LEU A 84 64.77 36.43 67.29
N MET A 85 64.24 37.09 68.33
CA MET A 85 62.79 37.23 68.53
C MET A 85 62.15 38.03 67.40
N LYS A 86 62.76 39.15 67.00
CA LYS A 86 62.31 39.96 65.85
C LYS A 86 62.33 39.15 64.54
N GLY A 87 63.41 38.43 64.26
CA GLY A 87 63.49 37.57 63.06
C GLY A 87 62.45 36.44 63.05
N ASN A 88 62.13 35.86 64.21
CA ASN A 88 61.09 34.84 64.33
C ASN A 88 59.67 35.42 64.18
N GLU A 89 59.42 36.64 64.68
CA GLU A 89 58.17 37.36 64.42
C GLU A 89 58.01 37.71 62.94
N GLU A 90 59.05 38.18 62.26
CA GLU A 90 59.03 38.45 60.82
C GLU A 90 58.77 37.16 60.02
N LEU A 91 59.48 36.07 60.31
CA LEU A 91 59.26 34.79 59.65
C LEU A 91 57.82 34.27 59.84
N LYS A 92 57.28 34.43 61.05
CA LYS A 92 55.88 34.08 61.34
C LYS A 92 54.90 34.95 60.56
N ARG A 93 55.13 36.27 60.45
CA ARG A 93 54.30 37.17 59.63
C ARG A 93 54.34 36.79 58.15
N VAL A 94 55.51 36.42 57.61
CA VAL A 94 55.63 35.93 56.23
C VAL A 94 54.87 34.62 56.03
N TYR A 95 55.04 33.65 56.94
CA TYR A 95 54.34 32.37 56.88
C TYR A 95 52.81 32.52 56.98
N ASP A 96 52.32 33.34 57.91
CA ASP A 96 50.88 33.59 58.07
C ASP A 96 50.31 34.35 56.85
N ALA A 97 51.09 35.24 56.22
CA ALA A 97 50.72 35.94 54.99
C ALA A 97 50.68 35.00 53.75
N GLU A 98 51.70 34.15 53.55
CA GLU A 98 51.70 33.14 52.48
C GLU A 98 50.57 32.14 52.64
N LYS A 99 50.29 31.72 53.88
CA LYS A 99 49.17 30.83 54.21
C LYS A 99 47.81 31.49 53.95
N ALA A 100 47.65 32.78 54.27
CA ALA A 100 46.46 33.54 53.94
C ALA A 100 46.26 33.64 52.41
N ALA A 101 47.31 34.03 51.67
CA ALA A 101 47.27 34.14 50.22
C ALA A 101 46.98 32.78 49.53
N SER A 102 47.56 31.69 50.03
CA SER A 102 47.31 30.33 49.54
C SER A 102 45.86 29.89 49.77
N ASN A 103 45.32 30.14 50.98
CA ASN A 103 43.91 29.87 51.28
C ASN A 103 42.96 30.70 50.42
N GLU A 104 43.29 31.97 50.16
CA GLU A 104 42.50 32.84 49.28
C GLU A 104 42.53 32.34 47.83
N ALA A 105 43.70 31.96 47.31
CA ALA A 105 43.83 31.37 45.97
C ALA A 105 43.05 30.05 45.83
N ILE A 106 43.03 29.20 46.87
CA ILE A 106 42.21 27.99 46.91
C ILE A 106 40.72 28.34 46.91
N ALA A 107 40.28 29.32 47.69
CA ALA A 107 38.88 29.76 47.72
C ALA A 107 38.42 30.31 46.36
N GLN A 108 39.25 31.15 45.72
CA GLN A 108 39.01 31.66 44.37
C GLN A 108 38.94 30.53 43.33
N ALA A 109 39.83 29.54 43.40
CA ALA A 109 39.82 28.38 42.50
C ALA A 109 38.59 27.47 42.71
N VAL A 110 38.12 27.30 43.95
CA VAL A 110 36.90 26.55 44.27
C VAL A 110 35.66 27.26 43.72
N GLU A 111 35.53 28.57 43.90
CA GLU A 111 34.39 29.32 43.36
C GLU A 111 34.43 29.38 41.82
N ALA A 112 35.61 29.53 41.21
CA ALA A 112 35.77 29.42 39.76
C ALA A 112 35.31 28.04 39.23
N LYS A 113 35.68 26.94 39.90
CA LYS A 113 35.26 25.57 39.54
C LYS A 113 33.76 25.32 39.77
N LYS A 114 33.16 25.99 40.74
CA LYS A 114 31.70 25.99 40.96
C LYS A 114 30.98 26.76 39.83
N GLN A 115 31.53 27.89 39.40
CA GLN A 115 31.01 28.66 38.26
C GLN A 115 31.16 27.90 36.93
N THR A 116 32.27 27.18 36.68
CA THR A 116 32.38 26.35 35.46
C THR A 116 31.37 25.21 35.46
N ARG A 117 31.22 24.48 36.58
CA ARG A 117 30.18 23.44 36.72
C ARG A 117 28.76 23.99 36.55
N ALA A 118 28.49 25.19 37.07
CA ALA A 118 27.19 25.84 36.86
C ALA A 118 26.97 26.21 35.38
N LYS A 119 28.01 26.68 34.67
CA LYS A 119 27.94 26.95 33.21
C LYS A 119 27.78 25.67 32.39
N GLU A 120 28.48 24.59 32.74
CA GLU A 120 28.34 23.27 32.10
C GLU A 120 26.94 22.69 32.30
N ALA A 121 26.38 22.79 33.52
CA ALA A 121 25.01 22.37 33.81
C ALA A 121 23.98 23.23 33.07
N ALA A 122 24.17 24.55 33.03
CA ALA A 122 23.31 25.46 32.27
C ALA A 122 23.34 25.14 30.75
N LEU A 123 24.54 24.93 30.18
CA LEU A 123 24.69 24.55 28.78
C LEU A 123 24.04 23.20 28.47
N LYS A 124 24.16 22.21 29.37
CA LYS A 124 23.50 20.91 29.22
C LYS A 124 21.98 21.05 29.26
N ASN A 125 21.45 21.84 30.19
CA ASN A 125 20.01 22.11 30.28
C ASN A 125 19.50 22.86 29.04
N GLU A 126 20.27 23.82 28.51
CA GLU A 126 19.95 24.52 27.27
C GLU A 126 19.96 23.57 26.06
N GLN A 127 20.94 22.66 25.97
CA GLN A 127 20.98 21.63 24.94
C GLN A 127 19.78 20.69 25.03
N GLN A 128 19.40 20.26 26.24
CA GLN A 128 18.21 19.43 26.45
C GLN A 128 16.94 20.17 26.03
N ALA A 129 16.74 21.41 26.47
CA ALA A 129 15.61 22.24 26.06
C ALA A 129 15.55 22.44 24.53
N ARG A 130 16.69 22.68 23.86
CA ARG A 130 16.76 22.77 22.38
C ARG A 130 16.43 21.45 21.70
N THR A 131 16.82 20.30 22.26
CA THR A 131 16.45 18.99 21.70
C THR A 131 14.97 18.64 21.91
N GLU A 132 14.40 19.01 23.06
CA GLU A 132 12.97 18.84 23.35
C GLU A 132 12.12 19.76 22.46
N GLU A 133 12.51 21.03 22.31
CA GLU A 133 11.87 21.97 21.40
C GLU A 133 11.92 21.48 19.95
N LYS A 134 13.08 20.96 19.50
CA LYS A 134 13.19 20.35 18.18
C LYS A 134 12.26 19.14 18.05
N ALA A 135 12.26 18.22 19.00
CA ALA A 135 11.38 17.04 18.97
C ALA A 135 9.88 17.41 18.98
N GLN A 136 9.51 18.51 19.66
CA GLN A 136 8.13 19.04 19.62
C GLN A 136 7.78 19.64 18.26
N ARG A 137 8.71 20.35 17.61
CA ARG A 137 8.54 20.87 16.23
C ARG A 137 8.42 19.74 15.23
N ASP A 138 9.37 18.78 15.24
CA ASP A 138 9.36 17.60 14.36
C ASP A 138 8.05 16.79 14.51
N LEU A 139 7.49 16.70 15.73
CA LEU A 139 6.18 16.07 15.99
C LEU A 139 4.98 16.92 15.52
N ALA A 140 5.06 18.25 15.60
CA ALA A 140 4.03 19.15 15.11
C ALA A 140 3.96 19.13 13.58
N ASP A 141 5.11 19.14 12.91
CA ASP A 141 5.22 19.06 11.46
C ASP A 141 4.69 17.71 10.96
N ALA A 142 5.10 16.59 11.57
CA ALA A 142 4.57 15.26 11.24
C ALA A 142 3.04 15.13 11.44
N ARG A 143 2.46 15.86 12.41
CA ARG A 143 1.01 15.94 12.58
C ARG A 143 0.36 16.78 11.49
N ALA A 144 0.93 17.92 11.12
CA ALA A 144 0.44 18.77 10.04
C ALA A 144 0.45 18.03 8.69
N ASP A 145 1.51 17.27 8.39
CA ASP A 145 1.60 16.40 7.23
C ASP A 145 0.49 15.33 7.25
N SER A 146 0.28 14.66 8.39
CA SER A 146 -0.78 13.64 8.50
C SER A 146 -2.19 14.20 8.29
N ILE A 147 -2.47 15.41 8.82
CA ILE A 147 -3.75 16.11 8.64
C ILE A 147 -3.93 16.50 7.17
N THR A 148 -2.86 16.96 6.51
CA THR A 148 -2.89 17.34 5.09
C THR A 148 -3.19 16.13 4.20
N VAL A 149 -2.57 14.98 4.47
CA VAL A 149 -2.84 13.71 3.76
C VAL A 149 -4.27 13.20 4.04
N GLU A 150 -4.78 13.36 5.27
CA GLU A 150 -6.16 13.00 5.60
C GLU A 150 -7.18 13.90 4.88
N GLN A 151 -6.95 15.22 4.86
CA GLN A 151 -7.75 16.17 4.10
C GLN A 151 -7.78 15.83 2.60
N GLN A 152 -6.62 15.57 1.99
CA GLN A 152 -6.54 15.17 0.58
C GLN A 152 -7.36 13.91 0.29
N ARG A 153 -7.30 12.89 1.16
CA ARG A 153 -8.11 11.67 1.04
C ARG A 153 -9.60 11.94 1.19
N THR A 154 -9.99 12.83 2.11
CA THR A 154 -11.38 13.26 2.27
C THR A 154 -11.88 14.03 1.05
N ASP A 155 -11.08 14.92 0.47
CA ASP A 155 -11.42 15.69 -0.73
C ASP A 155 -11.48 14.82 -1.99
N GLU A 156 -10.64 13.79 -2.11
CA GLU A 156 -10.79 12.75 -3.13
C GLU A 156 -12.08 11.94 -2.95
N ALA A 157 -12.39 11.51 -1.72
CA ALA A 157 -13.62 10.77 -1.42
C ALA A 157 -14.88 11.61 -1.72
N ASN A 158 -14.85 12.90 -1.37
CA ASN A 158 -15.90 13.86 -1.69
C ASN A 158 -16.07 14.03 -3.21
N ARG A 159 -14.98 14.16 -3.97
CA ARG A 159 -15.02 14.22 -5.45
C ARG A 159 -15.54 12.92 -6.08
N ARG A 160 -15.18 11.74 -5.55
CA ARG A 160 -15.76 10.45 -5.98
C ARG A 160 -17.27 10.40 -5.72
N LEU A 161 -17.76 10.95 -4.61
CA LEU A 161 -19.18 11.03 -4.30
C LEU A 161 -19.92 12.03 -5.20
N GLN A 162 -19.34 13.19 -5.47
CA GLN A 162 -19.85 14.18 -6.43
C GLN A 162 -19.98 13.58 -7.84
N ALA A 163 -18.96 12.85 -8.30
CA ALA A 163 -18.99 12.13 -9.58
C ALA A 163 -20.14 11.11 -9.66
N SER A 164 -20.29 10.24 -8.64
CA SER A 164 -21.42 9.30 -8.55
C SER A 164 -22.78 10.02 -8.57
N LYS A 165 -22.92 11.14 -7.85
CA LYS A 165 -24.16 11.93 -7.83
C LYS A 165 -24.46 12.59 -9.19
N LEU A 166 -23.44 13.12 -9.86
CA LEU A 166 -23.58 13.72 -11.19
C LEU A 166 -24.00 12.68 -12.24
N ALA A 167 -23.45 11.47 -12.18
CA ALA A 167 -23.87 10.34 -13.01
C ALA A 167 -25.37 10.02 -12.81
N GLN A 168 -25.83 9.89 -11.57
CA GLN A 168 -27.23 9.66 -11.23
C GLN A 168 -28.15 10.81 -11.67
N ASN A 169 -27.71 12.06 -11.53
CA ASN A 169 -28.46 13.22 -12.00
C ASN A 169 -28.61 13.21 -13.53
N SER A 170 -27.58 12.82 -14.29
CA SER A 170 -27.65 12.73 -15.76
C SER A 170 -28.74 11.77 -16.23
N LEU A 171 -28.94 10.63 -15.54
CA LEU A 171 -30.01 9.66 -15.82
C LEU A 171 -31.42 10.22 -15.63
N SER A 172 -31.56 11.31 -14.85
CA SER A 172 -32.83 11.99 -14.60
C SER A 172 -33.17 13.04 -15.65
N VAL A 173 -32.19 13.48 -16.45
CA VAL A 173 -32.41 14.43 -17.56
C VAL A 173 -33.12 13.72 -18.72
N ARG A 174 -34.19 14.35 -19.24
CA ARG A 174 -35.02 13.81 -20.34
C ARG A 174 -35.21 14.86 -21.43
N GLY A 175 -35.15 14.44 -22.69
CA GLY A 175 -35.41 15.32 -23.83
C GLY A 175 -34.26 16.29 -24.15
N ALA A 176 -33.13 16.14 -23.47
CA ALA A 176 -31.91 16.92 -23.67
C ALA A 176 -30.70 15.95 -23.74
N PRO A 177 -30.55 15.18 -24.83
CA PRO A 177 -29.58 14.09 -24.92
C PRO A 177 -28.12 14.58 -24.88
N GLN A 178 -27.83 15.74 -25.47
CA GLN A 178 -26.48 16.31 -25.44
C GLN A 178 -26.06 16.78 -24.03
N PRO A 179 -26.84 17.60 -23.29
CA PRO A 179 -26.53 17.94 -21.89
C PRO A 179 -26.40 16.71 -21.00
N ARG A 180 -27.31 15.74 -21.11
CA ARG A 180 -27.25 14.47 -20.39
C ARG A 180 -25.92 13.75 -20.61
N ALA A 181 -25.49 13.64 -21.86
CA ALA A 181 -24.24 12.98 -22.21
C ALA A 181 -23.00 13.73 -21.69
N LEU A 182 -23.00 15.06 -21.76
CA LEU A 182 -21.93 15.91 -21.23
C LEU A 182 -21.83 15.80 -19.69
N MET A 183 -22.96 15.72 -18.98
CA MET A 183 -22.96 15.43 -17.53
C MET A 183 -22.34 14.06 -17.22
N ALA A 184 -22.67 13.02 -18.00
CA ALA A 184 -22.09 11.68 -17.82
C ALA A 184 -20.57 11.66 -18.09
N LEU A 185 -20.10 12.40 -19.09
CA LEU A 185 -18.68 12.59 -19.37
C LEU A 185 -17.94 13.33 -18.24
N HIS A 186 -18.52 14.40 -17.69
CA HIS A 186 -17.94 15.09 -16.54
C HIS A 186 -17.91 14.21 -15.29
N ALA A 187 -18.94 13.40 -15.06
CA ALA A 187 -18.95 12.43 -13.97
C ALA A 187 -17.80 11.41 -14.11
N LEU A 188 -17.57 10.88 -15.31
CA LEU A 188 -16.43 9.99 -15.60
C LEU A 188 -15.09 10.68 -15.33
N ARG A 189 -14.85 11.87 -15.91
CA ARG A 189 -13.60 12.65 -15.72
C ARG A 189 -13.32 12.98 -14.26
N THR A 190 -14.37 13.33 -13.49
CA THR A 190 -14.25 13.62 -12.07
C THR A 190 -13.91 12.37 -11.26
N MET A 191 -14.46 11.20 -11.62
CA MET A 191 -14.10 9.93 -11.02
C MET A 191 -12.63 9.55 -11.33
N GLU A 192 -12.21 9.69 -12.59
CA GLU A 192 -10.82 9.43 -13.04
C GLU A 192 -9.80 10.30 -12.31
N ARG A 193 -10.00 11.62 -12.28
CA ARG A 193 -9.13 12.57 -11.57
C ARG A 193 -9.07 12.34 -10.07
N ALA A 194 -10.14 11.81 -9.48
CA ALA A 194 -10.18 11.43 -8.08
C ALA A 194 -9.63 10.01 -7.82
N GLY A 195 -9.10 9.30 -8.82
CA GLY A 195 -8.60 7.92 -8.67
C GLY A 195 -9.68 6.92 -8.24
N GLY A 196 -10.94 7.18 -8.60
CA GLY A 196 -12.06 6.31 -8.30
C GLY A 196 -12.28 5.21 -9.35
N ASP A 197 -13.16 4.26 -9.03
CA ASP A 197 -13.56 3.21 -9.96
C ASP A 197 -14.45 3.77 -11.09
N VAL A 198 -13.96 3.71 -12.33
CA VAL A 198 -14.68 4.15 -13.53
C VAL A 198 -15.75 3.16 -13.98
N HIS A 199 -15.75 1.93 -13.46
CA HIS A 199 -16.69 0.87 -13.84
C HIS A 199 -17.91 0.75 -12.92
N LYS A 200 -18.11 1.72 -12.01
CA LYS A 200 -19.32 1.78 -11.18
C LYS A 200 -20.60 1.75 -12.03
N ASP A 201 -21.59 1.00 -11.56
CA ASP A 201 -22.88 0.77 -12.21
C ASP A 201 -23.58 2.10 -12.58
N GLU A 202 -23.54 3.14 -11.73
CA GLU A 202 -24.14 4.44 -12.05
C GLU A 202 -23.43 5.20 -13.18
N LEU A 203 -22.09 5.08 -13.31
CA LEU A 203 -21.32 5.71 -14.38
C LEU A 203 -21.54 4.99 -15.71
N VAL A 204 -21.45 3.67 -15.69
CA VAL A 204 -21.67 2.82 -16.87
C VAL A 204 -23.08 3.03 -17.42
N ARG A 205 -24.11 3.04 -16.55
CA ARG A 205 -25.49 3.35 -16.95
C ARG A 205 -25.68 4.77 -17.44
N ALA A 206 -25.03 5.76 -16.82
CA ALA A 206 -25.09 7.15 -17.28
C ALA A 206 -24.55 7.29 -18.71
N LEU A 207 -23.38 6.71 -18.99
CA LEU A 207 -22.76 6.73 -20.31
C LEU A 207 -23.59 5.94 -21.35
N GLN A 208 -23.99 4.71 -21.03
CA GLN A 208 -24.78 3.89 -21.97
C GLN A 208 -26.17 4.45 -22.22
N GLY A 209 -26.89 4.92 -21.19
CA GLY A 209 -28.19 5.56 -21.37
C GLY A 209 -28.11 6.89 -22.12
N SER A 210 -26.97 7.59 -22.07
CA SER A 210 -26.70 8.77 -22.91
C SER A 210 -26.45 8.38 -24.36
N LEU A 211 -25.68 7.32 -24.59
CA LEU A 211 -25.49 6.75 -25.92
C LEU A 211 -26.81 6.29 -26.53
N GLU A 212 -27.62 5.50 -25.83
CA GLU A 212 -28.93 5.05 -26.32
C GLU A 212 -29.87 6.21 -26.72
N GLU A 213 -29.79 7.38 -26.06
CA GLU A 213 -30.62 8.55 -26.39
C GLU A 213 -30.05 9.35 -27.56
N LEU A 214 -28.72 9.56 -27.62
CA LEU A 214 -28.03 10.18 -28.76
C LEU A 214 -28.17 9.34 -30.03
N GLU A 215 -27.93 8.04 -29.90
CA GLU A 215 -28.03 7.06 -30.98
C GLU A 215 -29.48 6.87 -31.44
N ARG A 216 -30.50 7.02 -30.58
CA ARG A 216 -31.90 6.99 -31.03
C ARG A 216 -32.24 8.13 -32.02
N ALA A 217 -31.47 9.21 -32.05
CA ALA A 217 -31.59 10.27 -33.06
C ALA A 217 -30.88 9.92 -34.40
N SER A 218 -30.03 8.89 -34.44
CA SER A 218 -29.31 8.38 -35.63
C SER A 218 -28.86 6.93 -35.40
N PRO A 219 -29.78 5.93 -35.50
CA PRO A 219 -29.62 4.62 -34.88
C PRO A 219 -28.52 3.74 -35.52
N PRO A 220 -27.49 3.33 -34.75
CA PRO A 220 -26.58 2.26 -35.09
C PRO A 220 -27.18 0.92 -34.63
N GLY A 221 -28.07 0.38 -35.45
CA GLY A 221 -28.70 -0.92 -35.24
C GLY A 221 -29.47 -1.35 -36.49
N VAL A 222 -29.39 -2.63 -36.87
CA VAL A 222 -30.36 -3.15 -37.86
C VAL A 222 -31.64 -3.48 -37.12
N ASP A 223 -32.52 -2.49 -37.08
CA ASP A 223 -33.90 -2.72 -36.71
C ASP A 223 -34.62 -3.55 -37.79
N ARG A 224 -35.50 -4.46 -37.33
CA ARG A 224 -36.40 -5.25 -38.19
C ARG A 224 -35.63 -6.20 -39.12
N LEU A 225 -34.91 -7.15 -38.54
CA LEU A 225 -34.62 -8.42 -39.19
C LEU A 225 -35.92 -9.20 -39.47
N GLY A 226 -35.89 -10.17 -40.40
CA GLY A 226 -37.04 -11.01 -40.72
C GLY A 226 -37.49 -11.83 -39.51
N ALA A 227 -36.54 -12.58 -38.95
CA ALA A 227 -36.66 -13.30 -37.68
C ALA A 227 -35.62 -12.84 -36.64
N GLY A 228 -35.77 -13.32 -35.40
CA GLY A 228 -34.79 -13.07 -34.34
C GLY A 228 -33.45 -13.75 -34.68
N PRO A 229 -32.31 -13.06 -34.54
CA PRO A 229 -30.99 -13.61 -34.84
C PRO A 229 -30.65 -14.72 -33.84
N ARG A 230 -30.10 -15.84 -34.33
CA ARG A 230 -29.60 -16.97 -33.54
C ARG A 230 -28.09 -17.12 -33.56
N ALA A 231 -27.46 -16.73 -34.67
CA ALA A 231 -26.01 -16.71 -34.77
C ALA A 231 -25.54 -15.35 -35.29
N LEU A 232 -24.47 -14.85 -34.70
CA LEU A 232 -23.72 -13.70 -35.16
C LEU A 232 -22.29 -14.16 -35.45
N ARG A 233 -21.67 -13.62 -36.50
CA ARG A 233 -20.26 -13.89 -36.82
C ARG A 233 -19.60 -12.68 -37.50
N MET A 234 -18.36 -12.37 -37.14
CA MET A 234 -17.54 -11.44 -37.90
C MET A 234 -16.99 -12.14 -39.16
N GLN A 235 -17.18 -11.52 -40.32
CA GLN A 235 -16.61 -11.97 -41.60
C GLN A 235 -15.91 -10.79 -42.29
N GLY A 236 -14.62 -10.64 -42.04
CA GLY A 236 -13.88 -9.43 -42.43
C GLY A 236 -14.42 -8.20 -41.69
N SER A 237 -14.87 -7.19 -42.42
CA SER A 237 -15.51 -5.98 -41.89
C SER A 237 -17.03 -6.08 -41.74
N GLU A 238 -17.68 -7.12 -42.28
CA GLU A 238 -19.12 -7.32 -42.13
C GLU A 238 -19.45 -8.09 -40.84
N LEU A 239 -20.54 -7.67 -40.18
CA LEU A 239 -21.22 -8.48 -39.18
C LEU A 239 -22.26 -9.35 -39.88
N TRP A 240 -22.11 -10.67 -39.85
CA TRP A 240 -23.11 -11.59 -40.36
C TRP A 240 -24.11 -11.98 -39.26
N ALA A 241 -25.40 -11.93 -39.59
CA ALA A 241 -26.50 -12.29 -38.72
C ALA A 241 -27.41 -13.32 -39.38
N LEU A 242 -27.61 -14.47 -38.73
CA LEU A 242 -28.50 -15.55 -39.18
C LEU A 242 -29.79 -15.54 -38.36
N GLY A 243 -30.93 -15.37 -39.03
CA GLY A 243 -32.25 -15.48 -38.41
C GLY A 243 -32.77 -16.92 -38.37
N ASN A 244 -33.75 -17.17 -37.48
CA ASN A 244 -34.54 -18.43 -37.48
C ASN A 244 -35.27 -18.69 -38.82
N ASP A 245 -35.44 -17.68 -39.67
CA ASP A 245 -35.99 -17.76 -41.01
C ASP A 245 -35.02 -18.35 -42.06
N GLY A 246 -33.82 -18.79 -41.64
CA GLY A 246 -32.81 -19.35 -42.56
C GLY A 246 -32.14 -18.32 -43.46
N LYS A 247 -32.31 -17.02 -43.18
CA LYS A 247 -31.68 -15.93 -43.93
C LYS A 247 -30.41 -15.46 -43.25
N LEU A 248 -29.30 -15.46 -44.00
CA LEU A 248 -28.03 -14.91 -43.57
C LEU A 248 -27.89 -13.50 -44.15
N LEU A 249 -27.88 -12.49 -43.29
CA LEU A 249 -27.67 -11.10 -43.67
C LEU A 249 -26.24 -10.65 -43.34
N GLY A 250 -25.64 -9.89 -44.24
CA GLY A 250 -24.42 -9.13 -44.00
C GLY A 250 -24.79 -7.71 -43.61
N ILE A 251 -24.21 -7.23 -42.51
CA ILE A 251 -24.44 -5.92 -41.92
C ILE A 251 -23.13 -5.13 -41.95
N GLU A 252 -23.16 -3.96 -42.58
CA GLU A 252 -22.07 -3.00 -42.58
C GLU A 252 -22.13 -2.14 -41.32
N GLN A 253 -21.10 -2.19 -40.47
CA GLN A 253 -21.16 -1.61 -39.11
C GLN A 253 -21.09 -0.07 -39.07
N GLY A 254 -20.61 0.57 -40.14
CA GLY A 254 -20.54 2.03 -40.25
C GLY A 254 -21.87 2.65 -40.65
N ALA A 255 -22.44 2.17 -41.76
CA ALA A 255 -23.71 2.68 -42.31
C ALA A 255 -24.96 1.95 -41.78
N TRP A 256 -24.81 0.83 -41.07
CA TRP A 256 -25.88 -0.11 -40.69
C TRP A 256 -26.73 -0.57 -41.89
N SER A 257 -26.12 -0.60 -43.07
CA SER A 257 -26.69 -1.16 -44.28
C SER A 257 -26.78 -2.68 -44.16
N LYS A 258 -27.81 -3.28 -44.77
CA LYS A 258 -28.04 -4.73 -44.76
C LYS A 258 -28.18 -5.28 -46.17
N ARG A 259 -27.50 -6.40 -46.45
CA ARG A 259 -27.67 -7.19 -47.68
C ARG A 259 -27.94 -8.65 -47.34
N VAL A 260 -28.69 -9.34 -48.19
CA VAL A 260 -28.80 -10.80 -48.12
C VAL A 260 -27.49 -11.39 -48.63
N VAL A 261 -26.86 -12.25 -47.83
CA VAL A 261 -25.64 -12.99 -48.20
C VAL A 261 -26.03 -14.36 -48.73
N ALA A 262 -26.94 -15.04 -48.04
CA ALA A 262 -27.53 -16.31 -48.45
C ALA A 262 -28.99 -16.38 -47.99
N ASP A 263 -29.85 -16.94 -48.83
CA ASP A 263 -31.26 -17.15 -48.52
C ASP A 263 -31.59 -18.64 -48.66
N ALA A 264 -31.77 -19.30 -47.51
CA ALA A 264 -32.15 -20.71 -47.45
C ALA A 264 -33.52 -20.89 -46.76
N SER A 265 -34.37 -19.85 -46.75
CA SER A 265 -35.63 -19.87 -45.99
C SER A 265 -36.61 -20.94 -46.44
N GLN A 266 -36.54 -21.37 -47.70
CA GLN A 266 -37.33 -22.50 -48.22
C GLN A 266 -37.03 -23.83 -47.51
N HIS A 267 -35.88 -23.96 -46.84
CA HIS A 267 -35.45 -25.14 -46.09
C HIS A 267 -35.53 -24.95 -44.56
N ALA A 268 -35.94 -23.76 -44.09
CA ALA A 268 -36.18 -23.49 -42.66
C ALA A 268 -37.64 -23.77 -42.24
N GLY A 269 -38.52 -24.09 -43.19
CA GLY A 269 -39.96 -24.29 -42.97
C GLY A 269 -40.71 -22.97 -42.73
N THR A 270 -42.01 -22.97 -43.01
CA THR A 270 -42.86 -21.76 -42.88
C THR A 270 -43.20 -21.38 -41.44
N SER A 271 -42.91 -22.24 -40.46
CA SER A 271 -43.26 -22.02 -39.06
C SER A 271 -42.42 -22.90 -38.12
N GLY A 272 -41.32 -22.38 -37.58
CA GLY A 272 -40.69 -22.94 -36.38
C GLY A 272 -39.38 -23.73 -36.54
N GLY A 273 -38.83 -23.86 -37.75
CA GLY A 273 -37.49 -24.44 -37.92
C GLY A 273 -36.38 -23.62 -37.24
N ARG A 274 -35.19 -24.23 -37.14
CA ARG A 274 -34.01 -23.65 -36.51
C ARG A 274 -32.85 -23.53 -37.48
N ALA A 275 -32.17 -22.41 -37.42
CA ALA A 275 -30.98 -22.12 -38.21
C ALA A 275 -29.75 -21.97 -37.31
N PHE A 276 -28.65 -22.61 -37.69
CA PHE A 276 -27.35 -22.57 -37.01
C PHE A 276 -26.24 -22.26 -38.01
N LEU A 277 -25.18 -21.60 -37.55
CA LEU A 277 -24.04 -21.22 -38.39
C LEU A 277 -22.85 -22.12 -38.05
N GLY A 278 -22.40 -22.90 -39.03
CA GLY A 278 -21.22 -23.76 -38.92
C GLY A 278 -19.96 -23.13 -39.51
N SER A 279 -18.95 -23.99 -39.72
CA SER A 279 -17.67 -23.66 -40.33
C SER A 279 -17.78 -23.46 -41.85
N GLY A 280 -18.43 -22.37 -42.27
CA GLY A 280 -18.65 -22.01 -43.67
C GLY A 280 -19.95 -22.56 -44.29
N VAL A 281 -20.85 -23.10 -43.45
CA VAL A 281 -22.15 -23.64 -43.86
C VAL A 281 -23.28 -23.13 -42.96
N LEU A 282 -24.48 -23.05 -43.52
CA LEU A 282 -25.74 -22.92 -42.79
C LEU A 282 -26.27 -24.32 -42.51
N LEU A 283 -26.71 -24.57 -41.27
CA LEU A 283 -27.40 -25.79 -40.88
C LEU A 283 -28.84 -25.45 -40.55
N LEU A 284 -29.79 -26.12 -41.19
CA LEU A 284 -31.23 -25.91 -41.01
C LEU A 284 -31.87 -27.20 -40.54
N ALA A 285 -32.73 -27.11 -39.53
CA ALA A 285 -33.61 -28.18 -39.10
C ALA A 285 -35.06 -27.70 -39.14
N ASP A 286 -35.96 -28.47 -39.75
CA ASP A 286 -37.39 -28.19 -39.78
C ASP A 286 -38.18 -28.95 -38.69
N LEU A 287 -39.50 -28.80 -38.68
CA LEU A 287 -40.38 -29.49 -37.73
C LEU A 287 -40.54 -30.98 -38.00
N GLU A 288 -40.29 -31.45 -39.23
CA GLU A 288 -40.30 -32.87 -39.60
C GLU A 288 -38.94 -33.55 -39.31
N HIS A 289 -38.08 -32.83 -38.58
CA HIS A 289 -36.73 -33.22 -38.18
C HIS A 289 -35.78 -33.46 -39.37
N ALA A 290 -36.09 -32.94 -40.56
CA ALA A 290 -35.17 -32.98 -41.68
C ALA A 290 -34.01 -32.01 -41.45
N ILE A 291 -32.81 -32.40 -41.86
CA ILE A 291 -31.60 -31.57 -41.75
C ILE A 291 -31.15 -31.18 -43.16
N THR A 292 -30.94 -29.88 -43.39
CA THR A 292 -30.37 -29.35 -44.63
C THR A 292 -29.10 -28.54 -44.34
N VAL A 293 -28.02 -28.84 -45.07
CA VAL A 293 -26.74 -28.12 -45.04
C VAL A 293 -26.65 -27.27 -46.29
N CYS A 294 -26.49 -25.96 -46.15
CA CYS A 294 -26.36 -25.01 -47.26
C CYS A 294 -25.02 -24.25 -47.20
N SER A 295 -24.53 -23.79 -48.34
CA SER A 295 -23.37 -22.91 -48.46
C SER A 295 -23.68 -21.50 -47.94
N THR A 296 -22.77 -20.89 -47.16
CA THR A 296 -22.91 -19.49 -46.74
C THR A 296 -22.60 -18.47 -47.83
N LYS A 297 -22.12 -18.90 -49.02
CA LYS A 297 -21.75 -17.98 -50.11
C LYS A 297 -22.94 -17.53 -50.95
N ASP A 298 -23.94 -18.40 -51.06
CA ASP A 298 -25.03 -18.33 -52.04
C ASP A 298 -26.34 -18.99 -51.56
N GLY A 299 -26.33 -19.72 -50.45
CA GLY A 299 -27.49 -20.48 -49.95
C GLY A 299 -27.71 -21.82 -50.65
N ALA A 300 -26.82 -22.25 -51.54
CA ALA A 300 -26.98 -23.51 -52.27
C ALA A 300 -26.92 -24.72 -51.33
N VAL A 301 -27.84 -25.68 -51.52
CA VAL A 301 -27.85 -26.92 -50.73
C VAL A 301 -26.62 -27.77 -51.06
N ILE A 302 -25.85 -28.11 -50.03
CA ILE A 302 -24.69 -29.01 -50.10
C ILE A 302 -25.15 -30.44 -49.87
N ALA A 303 -25.91 -30.68 -48.80
CA ALA A 303 -26.42 -32.01 -48.44
C ALA A 303 -27.71 -31.93 -47.62
N SER A 304 -28.51 -33.00 -47.61
CA SER A 304 -29.68 -33.11 -46.72
C SER A 304 -29.95 -34.54 -46.23
N ALA A 305 -30.72 -34.64 -45.15
CA ALA A 305 -31.46 -35.83 -44.75
C ALA A 305 -32.94 -35.46 -44.56
N GLN A 306 -33.79 -35.94 -45.46
CA GLN A 306 -35.25 -35.67 -45.47
C GLN A 306 -36.00 -36.37 -44.34
N LYS A 307 -35.39 -37.39 -43.72
CA LYS A 307 -35.90 -38.07 -42.54
C LYS A 307 -34.72 -38.48 -41.67
N THR A 308 -34.69 -38.00 -40.44
CA THR A 308 -33.66 -38.36 -39.46
C THR A 308 -34.21 -39.39 -38.46
N THR A 309 -33.39 -39.79 -37.48
CA THR A 309 -33.80 -40.64 -36.35
C THR A 309 -34.15 -39.85 -35.10
N HIS A 310 -34.20 -38.52 -35.20
CA HIS A 310 -34.72 -37.67 -34.14
C HIS A 310 -36.21 -37.91 -33.97
N THR A 311 -36.66 -37.98 -32.72
CA THR A 311 -38.06 -38.20 -32.31
C THR A 311 -38.74 -36.93 -31.82
N GLU A 312 -37.97 -35.85 -31.72
CA GLU A 312 -38.32 -34.56 -31.12
C GLU A 312 -37.54 -33.44 -31.83
N ASP A 313 -37.96 -32.19 -31.61
CA ASP A 313 -37.30 -30.99 -32.15
C ASP A 313 -35.77 -31.04 -32.00
N ILE A 314 -35.06 -30.92 -33.13
CA ILE A 314 -33.62 -30.67 -33.15
C ILE A 314 -33.38 -29.29 -32.54
N THR A 315 -32.76 -29.25 -31.37
CA THR A 315 -32.53 -28.04 -30.59
C THR A 315 -31.20 -27.37 -30.89
N ALA A 316 -30.21 -28.16 -31.31
CA ALA A 316 -28.82 -27.73 -31.49
C ALA A 316 -28.15 -28.48 -32.65
N MET A 317 -27.31 -27.77 -33.42
CA MET A 317 -26.43 -28.37 -34.44
C MET A 317 -25.06 -27.68 -34.49
N ALA A 318 -24.00 -28.43 -34.77
CA ALA A 318 -22.63 -27.91 -34.97
C ALA A 318 -21.84 -28.74 -35.98
N THR A 319 -20.92 -28.11 -36.73
CA THR A 319 -20.01 -28.79 -37.68
C THR A 319 -18.62 -29.02 -37.08
N PHE A 320 -17.97 -30.11 -37.44
CA PHE A 320 -16.52 -30.28 -37.25
C PHE A 320 -15.72 -29.41 -38.26
N SER A 321 -14.40 -29.36 -38.07
CA SER A 321 -13.48 -28.68 -38.99
C SER A 321 -13.62 -29.21 -40.43
N GLY A 322 -13.63 -28.29 -41.39
CA GLY A 322 -13.79 -28.59 -42.81
C GLY A 322 -15.21 -29.00 -43.24
N GLY A 323 -16.21 -29.00 -42.35
CA GLY A 323 -17.62 -29.15 -42.70
C GLY A 323 -18.07 -30.52 -43.22
N SER A 324 -17.17 -31.51 -43.35
CA SER A 324 -17.49 -32.85 -43.88
C SER A 324 -18.26 -33.75 -42.90
N ALA A 325 -18.51 -33.27 -41.68
CA ALA A 325 -19.27 -33.96 -40.64
C ALA A 325 -19.89 -32.94 -39.69
N LEU A 326 -21.02 -33.31 -39.07
CA LEU A 326 -21.76 -32.48 -38.14
C LEU A 326 -22.44 -33.33 -37.05
N VAL A 327 -22.84 -32.67 -35.96
CA VAL A 327 -23.64 -33.27 -34.88
C VAL A 327 -24.94 -32.51 -34.77
N SER A 328 -26.04 -33.24 -34.59
CA SER A 328 -27.35 -32.72 -34.21
C SER A 328 -27.77 -33.27 -32.85
N GLY A 329 -28.54 -32.48 -32.10
CA GLY A 329 -29.09 -32.87 -30.80
C GLY A 329 -30.53 -32.38 -30.64
N ASP A 330 -31.37 -33.16 -29.95
CA ASP A 330 -32.81 -32.87 -29.76
C ASP A 330 -33.24 -32.71 -28.30
N ARG A 331 -34.53 -32.40 -28.09
CA ARG A 331 -35.15 -32.24 -26.77
C ARG A 331 -35.13 -33.51 -25.91
N ASP A 332 -35.14 -34.66 -26.56
CA ASP A 332 -35.09 -35.99 -25.93
C ASP A 332 -33.67 -36.39 -25.51
N GLY A 333 -32.65 -35.61 -25.88
CA GLY A 333 -31.25 -35.94 -25.59
C GLY A 333 -30.62 -36.90 -26.59
N ASN A 334 -31.24 -37.19 -27.74
CA ASN A 334 -30.57 -37.96 -28.79
C ASN A 334 -29.49 -37.08 -29.43
N LEU A 335 -28.27 -37.59 -29.52
CA LEU A 335 -27.14 -36.97 -30.21
C LEU A 335 -26.79 -37.82 -31.42
N VAL A 336 -26.80 -37.24 -32.61
CA VAL A 336 -26.52 -37.97 -33.86
C VAL A 336 -25.33 -37.33 -34.57
N VAL A 337 -24.34 -38.15 -34.89
CA VAL A 337 -23.17 -37.77 -35.69
C VAL A 337 -23.42 -38.14 -37.14
N TRP A 338 -23.27 -37.17 -38.04
CA TRP A 338 -23.48 -37.33 -39.48
C TRP A 338 -22.19 -37.09 -40.26
N ALA A 339 -21.97 -37.89 -41.29
CA ALA A 339 -21.01 -37.64 -42.35
C ALA A 339 -21.74 -37.03 -43.56
N VAL A 340 -21.09 -36.07 -44.22
CA VAL A 340 -21.54 -35.56 -45.53
C VAL A 340 -21.05 -36.52 -46.61
N ASP A 341 -21.98 -37.22 -47.26
CA ASP A 341 -21.70 -38.19 -48.31
C ASP A 341 -22.37 -37.72 -49.61
N GLY A 342 -21.59 -37.04 -50.44
CA GLY A 342 -22.09 -36.31 -51.61
C GLY A 342 -23.15 -35.28 -51.22
N THR A 343 -24.36 -35.42 -51.77
CA THR A 343 -25.53 -34.57 -51.49
C THR A 343 -26.40 -35.07 -50.33
N THR A 344 -25.94 -36.05 -49.56
CA THR A 344 -26.72 -36.70 -48.50
C THR A 344 -26.02 -36.65 -47.15
N LEU A 345 -26.79 -36.66 -46.06
CA LEU A 345 -26.26 -36.85 -44.71
C LEU A 345 -26.43 -38.31 -44.30
N ARG A 346 -25.31 -39.00 -44.06
CA ARG A 346 -25.29 -40.37 -43.55
C ARG A 346 -25.05 -40.36 -42.05
N MET A 347 -25.89 -41.07 -41.29
CA MET A 347 -25.59 -41.33 -39.88
C MET A 347 -24.30 -42.15 -39.73
N VAL A 348 -23.39 -41.66 -38.89
CA VAL A 348 -22.21 -42.39 -38.43
C VAL A 348 -22.54 -43.15 -37.14
N GLN A 349 -23.09 -42.43 -36.15
CA GLN A 349 -23.40 -42.98 -34.83
C GLN A 349 -24.52 -42.17 -34.15
N GLN A 350 -25.38 -42.84 -33.39
CA GLN A 350 -26.36 -42.23 -32.49
C GLN A 350 -26.03 -42.56 -31.02
N HIS A 351 -26.27 -41.59 -30.15
CA HIS A 351 -26.04 -41.64 -28.70
C HIS A 351 -27.22 -41.06 -27.93
N LYS A 352 -27.32 -41.37 -26.64
CA LYS A 352 -28.31 -40.80 -25.71
C LYS A 352 -27.60 -40.02 -24.59
N ALA A 353 -27.84 -38.72 -24.53
CA ALA A 353 -27.41 -37.83 -23.46
C ALA A 353 -28.26 -38.03 -22.19
N SER A 354 -27.81 -37.46 -21.07
CA SER A 354 -28.52 -37.51 -19.78
C SER A 354 -29.71 -36.54 -19.66
N GLY A 355 -30.05 -35.80 -20.71
CA GLY A 355 -31.14 -34.84 -20.75
C GLY A 355 -31.21 -34.10 -22.09
N THR A 356 -32.15 -33.17 -22.21
CA THR A 356 -32.37 -32.30 -23.38
C THR A 356 -31.09 -31.61 -23.84
N VAL A 357 -30.66 -31.87 -25.09
CA VAL A 357 -29.54 -31.10 -25.67
C VAL A 357 -29.99 -29.65 -25.79
N ARG A 358 -29.21 -28.72 -25.24
CA ARG A 358 -29.50 -27.28 -25.27
C ARG A 358 -28.72 -26.57 -26.35
N THR A 359 -27.43 -26.87 -26.45
CA THR A 359 -26.56 -26.27 -27.44
C THR A 359 -25.31 -27.14 -27.69
N LEU A 360 -24.70 -26.96 -28.86
CA LEU A 360 -23.53 -27.69 -29.33
C LEU A 360 -22.47 -26.66 -29.77
N VAL A 361 -21.23 -26.84 -29.34
CA VAL A 361 -20.11 -25.96 -29.68
C VAL A 361 -18.94 -26.80 -30.21
N HIS A 362 -18.37 -26.36 -31.33
CA HIS A 362 -17.13 -26.92 -31.86
C HIS A 362 -15.92 -26.25 -31.18
N GLU A 363 -14.97 -27.07 -30.72
CA GLU A 363 -13.67 -26.62 -30.24
C GLU A 363 -12.62 -26.90 -31.34
N PRO A 364 -12.01 -25.86 -31.96
CA PRO A 364 -11.18 -26.04 -33.15
C PRO A 364 -9.84 -26.76 -32.93
N ARG A 365 -9.22 -26.68 -31.75
CA ARG A 365 -7.87 -27.23 -31.50
C ARG A 365 -7.88 -28.75 -31.41
N THR A 366 -8.91 -29.32 -30.77
CA THR A 366 -9.10 -30.77 -30.58
C THR A 366 -9.96 -31.41 -31.67
N ASP A 367 -10.59 -30.59 -32.52
CA ASP A 367 -11.65 -30.98 -33.47
C ASP A 367 -12.72 -31.86 -32.79
N ARG A 368 -13.31 -31.31 -31.72
CA ARG A 368 -14.36 -31.94 -30.92
C ARG A 368 -15.60 -31.06 -30.87
N ILE A 369 -16.76 -31.68 -30.68
CA ILE A 369 -18.00 -30.97 -30.38
C ILE A 369 -18.40 -31.26 -28.94
N VAL A 370 -18.61 -30.20 -28.15
CA VAL A 370 -19.05 -30.26 -26.77
C VAL A 370 -20.55 -29.93 -26.69
N ALA A 371 -21.27 -30.73 -25.91
CA ALA A 371 -22.72 -30.71 -25.80
C ALA A 371 -23.18 -30.49 -24.36
N VAL A 372 -24.12 -29.57 -24.17
CA VAL A 372 -24.75 -29.24 -22.87
C VAL A 372 -26.18 -29.77 -22.82
N HIS A 373 -26.53 -30.48 -21.73
CA HIS A 373 -27.78 -31.26 -21.62
C HIS A 373 -28.79 -30.79 -20.57
N GLY A 374 -28.60 -29.61 -19.95
CA GLY A 374 -29.40 -29.19 -18.79
C GLY A 374 -29.15 -29.98 -17.49
N THR A 375 -28.09 -30.79 -17.47
CA THR A 375 -27.63 -31.59 -16.32
C THR A 375 -26.21 -31.18 -15.93
N GLU A 376 -25.63 -31.80 -14.90
CA GLU A 376 -24.22 -31.63 -14.50
C GLU A 376 -23.25 -32.34 -15.45
N LYS A 377 -23.76 -33.18 -16.36
CA LYS A 377 -22.96 -33.93 -17.32
C LYS A 377 -22.92 -33.23 -18.67
N LEU A 378 -21.73 -33.24 -19.27
CA LEU A 378 -21.41 -32.73 -20.59
C LEU A 378 -20.97 -33.91 -21.47
N SER A 379 -21.27 -33.85 -22.76
CA SER A 379 -20.74 -34.84 -23.72
C SER A 379 -19.76 -34.21 -24.69
N ILE A 380 -18.67 -34.92 -24.98
CA ILE A 380 -17.67 -34.56 -25.97
C ILE A 380 -17.72 -35.61 -27.07
N LEU A 381 -18.00 -35.16 -28.30
CA LEU A 381 -18.12 -35.98 -29.50
C LEU A 381 -16.91 -35.77 -30.42
N SER A 382 -16.48 -36.86 -31.03
CA SER A 382 -15.43 -36.93 -32.03
C SER A 382 -16.02 -37.25 -33.41
N LYS A 383 -15.28 -36.89 -34.47
CA LYS A 383 -15.71 -37.04 -35.88
C LYS A 383 -15.94 -38.50 -36.33
N ASP A 384 -15.31 -39.45 -35.66
CA ASP A 384 -15.47 -40.91 -35.82
C ASP A 384 -16.76 -41.46 -35.17
N GLY A 385 -17.51 -40.63 -34.43
CA GLY A 385 -18.67 -41.05 -33.65
C GLY A 385 -18.36 -41.38 -32.19
N SER A 386 -17.10 -41.31 -31.74
CA SER A 386 -16.72 -41.60 -30.35
C SER A 386 -17.30 -40.55 -29.38
N LEU A 387 -17.99 -41.02 -28.33
CA LEU A 387 -18.58 -40.21 -27.27
C LEU A 387 -17.77 -40.37 -25.97
N SER A 388 -17.51 -39.27 -25.29
CA SER A 388 -17.09 -39.28 -23.88
C SER A 388 -17.94 -38.31 -23.06
N THR A 389 -17.99 -38.52 -21.75
CA THR A 389 -18.78 -37.71 -20.82
C THR A 389 -17.90 -37.15 -19.72
N ILE A 390 -18.10 -35.90 -19.36
CA ILE A 390 -17.49 -35.22 -18.21
C ILE A 390 -18.60 -34.82 -17.25
N ALA A 391 -18.37 -34.99 -15.95
CA ALA A 391 -19.21 -34.39 -14.91
C ALA A 391 -18.58 -33.08 -14.44
N LEU A 392 -19.39 -32.03 -14.36
CA LEU A 392 -19.11 -30.87 -13.53
C LEU A 392 -19.30 -31.25 -12.05
N SER A 393 -18.82 -30.43 -11.11
CA SER A 393 -19.08 -30.69 -9.69
C SER A 393 -20.57 -30.64 -9.39
N ASP A 394 -21.00 -31.40 -8.38
CA ASP A 394 -22.38 -31.49 -7.92
C ASP A 394 -23.03 -30.10 -7.78
N ALA A 395 -24.31 -30.01 -8.17
CA ALA A 395 -25.13 -28.80 -8.33
C ALA A 395 -24.82 -27.88 -9.53
N MET A 396 -23.71 -28.05 -10.26
CA MET A 396 -23.41 -27.23 -11.45
C MET A 396 -24.13 -27.71 -12.73
N ARG A 397 -25.46 -27.52 -12.79
CA ARG A 397 -26.24 -27.84 -14.00
C ARG A 397 -25.91 -26.87 -15.14
N ALA A 398 -25.27 -27.36 -16.20
CA ALA A 398 -24.93 -26.57 -17.38
C ALA A 398 -26.18 -26.15 -18.17
N HIS A 399 -26.22 -24.89 -18.62
CA HIS A 399 -27.33 -24.31 -19.38
C HIS A 399 -26.94 -23.96 -20.82
N CYS A 400 -25.86 -23.19 -20.98
CA CYS A 400 -25.32 -22.73 -22.26
C CYS A 400 -23.80 -22.96 -22.32
N ILE A 401 -23.23 -22.92 -23.53
CA ILE A 401 -21.78 -23.01 -23.76
C ILE A 401 -21.39 -22.13 -24.95
N ALA A 402 -20.16 -21.61 -24.94
CA ALA A 402 -19.55 -20.92 -26.08
C ALA A 402 -18.07 -21.36 -26.25
N PRO A 403 -17.47 -21.14 -27.42
CA PRO A 403 -16.01 -21.23 -27.59
C PRO A 403 -15.30 -20.31 -26.58
N GLY A 404 -14.23 -20.80 -25.97
CA GLY A 404 -13.35 -20.03 -25.08
C GLY A 404 -12.05 -19.62 -25.79
N THR A 405 -10.93 -19.67 -25.07
CA THR A 405 -9.59 -19.63 -25.71
C THR A 405 -9.28 -20.95 -26.44
N PRO A 406 -8.28 -21.01 -27.34
CA PRO A 406 -8.02 -22.22 -28.13
C PRO A 406 -7.67 -23.48 -27.30
N GLY A 407 -8.52 -24.50 -27.37
CA GLY A 407 -8.52 -25.69 -26.50
C GLY A 407 -9.63 -25.71 -25.45
N GLU A 408 -10.32 -24.58 -25.24
CA GLU A 408 -11.28 -24.39 -24.16
C GLU A 408 -12.69 -24.07 -24.65
N VAL A 409 -13.67 -24.45 -23.82
CA VAL A 409 -15.06 -24.05 -23.96
C VAL A 409 -15.59 -23.51 -22.62
N TYR A 410 -16.39 -22.45 -22.67
CA TYR A 410 -16.90 -21.76 -21.48
C TYR A 410 -18.38 -22.06 -21.30
N ILE A 411 -18.72 -22.59 -20.12
CA ILE A 411 -20.03 -23.17 -19.78
C ILE A 411 -20.70 -22.28 -18.75
N GLY A 412 -21.93 -21.83 -19.03
CA GLY A 412 -22.76 -21.08 -18.09
C GLY A 412 -23.74 -22.01 -17.38
N THR A 413 -23.81 -21.94 -16.05
CA THR A 413 -24.63 -22.83 -15.23
C THR A 413 -25.94 -22.18 -14.76
N HIS A 414 -26.81 -22.99 -14.15
CA HIS A 414 -28.02 -22.52 -13.46
C HIS A 414 -27.73 -21.71 -12.19
N SER A 415 -26.53 -21.82 -11.60
CA SER A 415 -26.09 -21.03 -10.44
C SER A 415 -25.45 -19.69 -10.82
N GLY A 416 -25.40 -19.34 -12.10
CA GLY A 416 -24.70 -18.16 -12.61
C GLY A 416 -23.18 -18.32 -12.71
N THR A 417 -22.67 -19.48 -12.31
CA THR A 417 -21.25 -19.82 -12.39
C THR A 417 -20.85 -19.99 -13.86
N VAL A 418 -19.68 -19.47 -14.21
CA VAL A 418 -19.05 -19.73 -15.52
C VAL A 418 -17.82 -20.60 -15.30
N VAL A 419 -17.79 -21.74 -15.99
CA VAL A 419 -16.75 -22.77 -15.89
C VAL A 419 -16.00 -22.85 -17.22
N ALA A 420 -14.68 -22.80 -17.19
CA ALA A 420 -13.85 -23.20 -18.32
C ALA A 420 -13.58 -24.70 -18.25
N LEU A 421 -13.74 -25.37 -19.38
CA LEU A 421 -13.35 -26.76 -19.62
C LEU A 421 -12.23 -26.78 -20.67
N ASP A 422 -11.07 -27.32 -20.33
CA ASP A 422 -10.09 -27.75 -21.32
C ASP A 422 -10.57 -29.06 -21.96
N VAL A 423 -10.73 -29.08 -23.28
CA VAL A 423 -11.33 -30.20 -24.01
C VAL A 423 -10.36 -31.37 -24.21
N ALA A 424 -9.04 -31.11 -24.17
CA ALA A 424 -8.00 -32.13 -24.31
C ALA A 424 -7.73 -32.82 -22.96
N ASP A 425 -7.41 -32.03 -21.94
CA ASP A 425 -7.03 -32.50 -20.60
C ASP A 425 -8.25 -32.84 -19.74
N ARG A 426 -9.45 -32.45 -20.18
CA ARG A 426 -10.74 -32.65 -19.47
C ARG A 426 -10.80 -31.97 -18.10
N SER A 427 -9.90 -31.03 -17.85
CA SER A 427 -9.83 -30.27 -16.60
C SER A 427 -10.87 -29.15 -16.61
N THR A 428 -11.47 -28.87 -15.45
CA THR A 428 -12.42 -27.77 -15.28
C THR A 428 -11.93 -26.77 -14.26
N ARG A 429 -12.21 -25.49 -14.49
CA ARG A 429 -11.95 -24.41 -13.51
C ARG A 429 -13.09 -23.39 -13.53
N THR A 430 -13.46 -22.89 -12.36
CA THR A 430 -14.41 -21.78 -12.25
C THR A 430 -13.73 -20.48 -12.70
N LEU A 431 -14.26 -19.83 -13.73
CA LEU A 431 -13.84 -18.49 -14.15
C LEU A 431 -14.54 -17.40 -13.33
N PHE A 432 -15.81 -17.64 -13.01
CA PHE A 432 -16.67 -16.70 -12.28
C PHE A 432 -17.65 -17.49 -11.40
N ALA A 433 -17.74 -17.14 -10.12
CA ALA A 433 -18.60 -17.86 -9.16
C ALA A 433 -20.10 -17.69 -9.45
N GLY A 434 -20.49 -16.58 -10.08
CA GLY A 434 -21.89 -16.25 -10.35
C GLY A 434 -22.52 -15.31 -9.34
N ASN A 435 -23.67 -14.76 -9.71
CA ASN A 435 -24.57 -13.97 -8.86
C ASN A 435 -25.80 -14.81 -8.40
N GLY A 436 -25.76 -16.14 -8.56
CA GLY A 436 -26.88 -17.04 -8.30
C GLY A 436 -27.94 -17.11 -9.41
N GLN A 437 -27.85 -16.28 -10.47
CA GLN A 437 -28.82 -16.26 -11.57
C GLN A 437 -28.32 -17.08 -12.75
N ARG A 438 -29.18 -17.97 -13.29
CA ARG A 438 -28.85 -18.82 -14.45
C ARG A 438 -28.29 -18.01 -15.61
N VAL A 439 -27.19 -18.45 -16.19
CA VAL A 439 -26.62 -17.87 -17.42
C VAL A 439 -27.44 -18.33 -18.63
N GLU A 440 -28.13 -17.40 -19.29
CA GLU A 440 -28.94 -17.68 -20.47
C GLU A 440 -28.07 -17.78 -21.72
N VAL A 441 -27.20 -16.79 -21.93
CA VAL A 441 -26.31 -16.66 -23.09
C VAL A 441 -24.93 -16.20 -22.61
N LEU A 442 -23.86 -16.72 -23.20
CA LEU A 442 -22.50 -16.21 -23.01
C LEU A 442 -21.71 -16.22 -24.33
N THR A 443 -20.64 -15.43 -24.38
CA THR A 443 -19.64 -15.44 -25.46
C THR A 443 -18.28 -15.02 -24.90
N ALA A 444 -17.19 -15.43 -25.56
CA ALA A 444 -15.82 -15.08 -25.17
C ALA A 444 -15.12 -14.27 -26.26
N ALA A 445 -14.28 -13.34 -25.83
CA ALA A 445 -13.32 -12.64 -26.67
C ALA A 445 -11.99 -13.40 -26.71
N THR A 446 -11.20 -13.18 -27.76
CA THR A 446 -9.85 -13.75 -27.88
C THR A 446 -8.86 -13.18 -26.85
N ASP A 447 -9.18 -12.05 -26.22
CA ASP A 447 -8.42 -11.47 -25.10
C ASP A 447 -8.81 -12.08 -23.73
N GLY A 448 -9.73 -13.04 -23.71
CA GLY A 448 -10.22 -13.73 -22.52
C GLY A 448 -11.48 -13.13 -21.91
N ARG A 449 -11.90 -11.90 -22.25
CA ARG A 449 -13.16 -11.32 -21.72
C ARG A 449 -14.34 -12.25 -22.00
N VAL A 450 -15.22 -12.40 -21.02
CA VAL A 450 -16.47 -13.15 -21.16
C VAL A 450 -17.64 -12.19 -21.00
N ALA A 451 -18.52 -12.12 -21.98
CA ALA A 451 -19.80 -11.44 -21.88
C ALA A 451 -20.88 -12.49 -21.59
N LEU A 452 -21.73 -12.24 -20.62
CA LEU A 452 -22.82 -13.12 -20.22
C LEU A 452 -24.10 -12.32 -19.98
N VAL A 453 -25.25 -12.94 -20.24
CA VAL A 453 -26.55 -12.44 -19.79
C VAL A 453 -27.20 -13.49 -18.91
N ASP A 454 -27.67 -13.05 -17.75
CA ASP A 454 -28.37 -13.90 -16.78
C ASP A 454 -29.89 -13.90 -16.94
N ALA A 455 -30.57 -14.72 -16.14
CA ALA A 455 -32.03 -14.86 -16.14
C ALA A 455 -32.79 -13.60 -15.70
N VAL A 456 -32.15 -12.63 -15.02
CA VAL A 456 -32.73 -11.30 -14.72
C VAL A 456 -32.42 -10.26 -15.80
N ARG A 457 -31.84 -10.70 -16.93
CA ARG A 457 -31.47 -9.92 -18.11
C ARG A 457 -30.37 -8.89 -17.84
N ALA A 458 -29.51 -9.12 -16.85
CA ALA A 458 -28.31 -8.31 -16.66
C ALA A 458 -27.21 -8.80 -17.61
N LEU A 459 -26.79 -7.93 -18.54
CA LEU A 459 -25.57 -8.10 -19.32
C LEU A 459 -24.38 -7.74 -18.44
N SER A 460 -23.50 -8.71 -18.20
CA SER A 460 -22.21 -8.49 -17.53
C SER A 460 -21.06 -8.83 -18.48
N VAL A 461 -19.99 -8.04 -18.44
CA VAL A 461 -18.72 -8.37 -19.10
C VAL A 461 -17.66 -8.48 -18.02
N VAL A 462 -16.94 -9.60 -17.97
CA VAL A 462 -15.98 -9.93 -16.91
C VAL A 462 -14.64 -10.43 -17.48
N PHE A 463 -13.56 -10.21 -16.74
CA PHE A 463 -12.22 -10.72 -17.05
C PHE A 463 -11.92 -12.01 -16.25
N PRO A 464 -11.34 -13.05 -16.87
CA PRO A 464 -10.79 -14.19 -16.14
C PRO A 464 -9.71 -13.71 -15.17
N GLY A 465 -9.89 -13.99 -13.88
CA GLY A 465 -8.96 -13.52 -12.83
C GLY A 465 -9.50 -12.43 -11.90
N GLY A 466 -10.74 -11.94 -12.10
CA GLY A 466 -11.43 -11.16 -11.07
C GLY A 466 -11.12 -9.65 -11.04
N GLY A 467 -10.80 -9.06 -12.19
CA GLY A 467 -10.81 -7.59 -12.33
C GLY A 467 -12.22 -7.01 -12.16
N PRO A 468 -12.36 -5.68 -11.94
CA PRO A 468 -13.66 -5.03 -11.90
C PRO A 468 -14.44 -5.32 -13.18
N SER A 469 -15.75 -5.59 -13.06
CA SER A 469 -16.62 -5.90 -14.19
C SER A 469 -16.75 -4.67 -15.09
N PRO A 470 -16.12 -4.61 -16.29
CA PRO A 470 -16.15 -3.40 -17.12
C PRO A 470 -17.55 -2.92 -17.52
N LEU A 471 -18.56 -3.82 -17.47
CA LEU A 471 -19.95 -3.54 -17.78
C LEU A 471 -20.89 -4.40 -16.89
N HIS A 472 -21.95 -3.77 -16.37
CA HIS A 472 -23.16 -4.40 -15.85
C HIS A 472 -24.39 -3.55 -16.26
N LEU A 473 -25.29 -4.08 -17.09
CA LEU A 473 -26.43 -3.35 -17.67
C LEU A 473 -27.71 -4.21 -17.72
N PRO A 474 -28.86 -3.77 -17.18
CA PRO A 474 -30.14 -4.43 -17.39
C PRO A 474 -30.65 -4.23 -18.83
N LEU A 475 -30.99 -5.33 -19.50
CA LEU A 475 -31.53 -5.33 -20.86
C LEU A 475 -33.07 -5.36 -20.88
N THR A 476 -33.68 -4.59 -21.79
CA THR A 476 -35.14 -4.60 -21.99
C THR A 476 -35.61 -5.82 -22.80
N GLY A 477 -34.83 -6.23 -23.81
CA GLY A 477 -35.13 -7.37 -24.68
C GLY A 477 -34.61 -8.70 -24.14
N ILE A 478 -35.05 -9.81 -24.74
CA ILE A 478 -34.50 -11.14 -24.50
C ILE A 478 -33.37 -11.36 -25.51
N PRO A 479 -32.10 -11.49 -25.09
CA PRO A 479 -31.00 -11.75 -26.01
C PRO A 479 -30.95 -13.24 -26.37
N ASN A 480 -30.77 -13.51 -27.65
CA ASN A 480 -30.60 -14.84 -28.21
C ASN A 480 -29.12 -15.19 -28.42
N VAL A 481 -28.28 -14.19 -28.69
CA VAL A 481 -26.88 -14.38 -29.09
C VAL A 481 -26.04 -13.14 -28.76
N LEU A 482 -24.80 -13.39 -28.35
CA LEU A 482 -23.77 -12.40 -28.07
C LEU A 482 -22.54 -12.66 -28.96
N LEU A 483 -21.90 -11.59 -29.44
CA LEU A 483 -20.64 -11.69 -30.18
C LEU A 483 -19.74 -10.50 -29.86
N PHE A 484 -18.50 -10.75 -29.41
CA PHE A 484 -17.49 -9.68 -29.39
C PHE A 484 -17.10 -9.28 -30.81
N GLY A 485 -17.20 -7.98 -31.07
CA GLY A 485 -16.71 -7.35 -32.29
C GLY A 485 -15.23 -6.94 -32.18
N PRO A 486 -14.71 -6.19 -33.16
CA PRO A 486 -13.39 -5.57 -33.04
C PRO A 486 -13.36 -4.54 -31.89
N GLY A 487 -12.24 -4.49 -31.17
CA GLY A 487 -12.01 -3.50 -30.10
C GLY A 487 -12.82 -3.78 -28.83
N ASP A 488 -13.58 -2.78 -28.36
CA ASP A 488 -14.41 -2.88 -27.17
C ASP A 488 -15.91 -3.05 -27.47
N VAL A 489 -16.24 -3.44 -28.71
CA VAL A 489 -17.63 -3.65 -29.15
C VAL A 489 -18.15 -5.04 -28.78
N LEU A 490 -19.38 -5.09 -28.27
CA LEU A 490 -20.20 -6.30 -28.14
C LEU A 490 -21.47 -6.14 -28.98
N TYR A 491 -21.80 -7.16 -29.77
CA TYR A 491 -23.05 -7.23 -30.53
C TYR A 491 -24.07 -8.10 -29.81
N LEU A 492 -25.28 -7.55 -29.65
CA LEU A 492 -26.42 -8.15 -28.97
C LEU A 492 -27.52 -8.45 -30.00
N GLY A 493 -27.76 -9.74 -30.28
CA GLY A 493 -28.90 -10.17 -31.09
C GLY A 493 -30.08 -10.53 -30.20
N SER A 494 -31.24 -9.89 -30.37
CA SER A 494 -32.41 -10.07 -29.48
C SER A 494 -33.65 -10.58 -30.21
N GLU A 495 -34.54 -11.26 -29.47
CA GLU A 495 -35.82 -11.77 -29.94
C GLU A 495 -36.74 -10.70 -30.54
N ASP A 496 -36.53 -9.41 -30.19
CA ASP A 496 -37.19 -8.26 -30.82
C ASP A 496 -36.82 -8.04 -32.31
N ARG A 497 -35.95 -8.89 -32.86
CA ARG A 497 -35.43 -8.86 -34.24
C ARG A 497 -34.50 -7.67 -34.51
N THR A 498 -33.82 -7.20 -33.47
CA THR A 498 -32.75 -6.20 -33.56
C THR A 498 -31.37 -6.84 -33.36
N VAL A 499 -30.36 -6.23 -33.98
CA VAL A 499 -28.95 -6.41 -33.62
C VAL A 499 -28.45 -5.05 -33.17
N ARG A 500 -28.08 -4.96 -31.89
CA ARG A 500 -27.61 -3.73 -31.24
C ARG A 500 -26.12 -3.80 -30.96
N ARG A 501 -25.47 -2.65 -31.01
CA ARG A 501 -24.09 -2.48 -30.57
C ARG A 501 -24.08 -2.01 -29.12
N VAL A 502 -23.24 -2.62 -28.29
CA VAL A 502 -22.99 -2.22 -26.90
C VAL A 502 -21.49 -2.03 -26.75
N LEU A 503 -21.05 -0.85 -26.33
CA LEU A 503 -19.65 -0.62 -25.97
C LEU A 503 -19.39 -1.21 -24.58
N THR A 504 -18.24 -1.85 -24.41
CA THR A 504 -17.90 -2.61 -23.18
C THR A 504 -16.98 -1.84 -22.25
N THR A 505 -16.41 -0.71 -22.66
CA THR A 505 -15.55 0.13 -21.80
C THR A 505 -16.09 1.54 -21.68
N THR A 506 -15.97 2.14 -20.49
CA THR A 506 -16.33 3.55 -20.26
C THR A 506 -15.49 4.51 -21.11
N LYS A 507 -14.22 4.17 -21.40
CA LYS A 507 -13.37 4.91 -22.32
C LYS A 507 -13.93 4.90 -23.75
N GLY A 508 -14.29 3.74 -24.30
CA GLY A 508 -14.90 3.63 -25.62
C GLY A 508 -16.25 4.33 -25.69
N MET A 509 -17.07 4.20 -24.65
CA MET A 509 -18.32 4.96 -24.52
C MET A 509 -18.06 6.47 -24.57
N ALA A 510 -17.11 6.98 -23.80
CA ALA A 510 -16.79 8.40 -23.74
C ALA A 510 -16.29 8.93 -25.08
N GLN A 511 -15.37 8.21 -25.72
CA GLN A 511 -14.87 8.55 -27.07
C GLN A 511 -16.01 8.60 -28.11
N TRP A 512 -16.95 7.64 -28.05
CA TRP A 512 -18.08 7.59 -28.97
C TRP A 512 -19.18 8.63 -28.65
N ILE A 513 -19.38 9.00 -27.37
CA ILE A 513 -20.21 10.17 -27.03
C ILE A 513 -19.59 11.43 -27.65
N CYS A 514 -18.27 11.60 -27.56
CA CYS A 514 -17.58 12.78 -28.10
C CYS A 514 -17.61 12.89 -29.62
N THR A 515 -17.78 11.79 -30.38
CA THR A 515 -18.01 11.87 -31.84
C THR A 515 -19.45 12.26 -32.18
N LEU A 516 -20.41 11.99 -31.29
CA LEU A 516 -21.83 12.34 -31.47
C LEU A 516 -22.18 13.74 -30.93
N VAL A 517 -21.44 14.23 -29.93
CA VAL A 517 -21.69 15.50 -29.24
C VAL A 517 -20.73 16.58 -29.74
N GLY A 518 -21.15 17.31 -30.78
CA GLY A 518 -20.36 18.40 -31.39
C GLY A 518 -20.32 19.73 -30.63
N ARG A 519 -20.57 19.74 -29.31
CA ARG A 519 -20.57 20.97 -28.48
C ARG A 519 -20.24 20.69 -27.01
N GLU A 520 -19.85 21.73 -26.28
CA GLU A 520 -19.73 21.71 -24.82
C GLU A 520 -21.02 22.22 -24.14
N LEU A 521 -21.06 22.20 -22.80
CA LEU A 521 -22.08 22.87 -22.00
C LEU A 521 -21.89 24.39 -22.08
N THR A 522 -22.99 25.13 -22.24
CA THR A 522 -23.00 26.59 -22.03
C THR A 522 -22.86 26.93 -20.55
N ALA A 523 -22.46 28.15 -20.20
CA ALA A 523 -22.37 28.58 -18.80
C ALA A 523 -23.69 28.40 -18.02
N THR A 524 -24.83 28.68 -18.65
CA THR A 524 -26.16 28.48 -18.04
C THR A 524 -26.48 27.00 -17.82
N GLU A 525 -26.15 26.13 -18.78
CA GLU A 525 -26.30 24.68 -18.60
C GLU A 525 -25.32 24.13 -17.54
N TRP A 526 -24.12 24.69 -17.44
CA TRP A 526 -23.13 24.32 -16.42
C TRP A 526 -23.64 24.64 -15.02
N ASP A 527 -24.10 25.87 -14.77
CA ASP A 527 -24.66 26.28 -13.49
C ASP A 527 -25.91 25.47 -13.13
N GLN A 528 -26.71 25.08 -14.13
CA GLN A 528 -27.92 24.28 -13.94
C GLN A 528 -27.65 22.80 -13.63
N TYR A 529 -26.65 22.18 -14.27
CA TYR A 529 -26.45 20.73 -14.25
C TYR A 529 -25.22 20.26 -13.47
N ILE A 530 -24.17 21.07 -13.39
CA ILE A 530 -22.91 20.76 -12.70
C ILE A 530 -22.81 21.54 -11.38
N GLY A 531 -23.03 22.86 -11.42
CA GLY A 531 -22.92 23.77 -10.28
C GLY A 531 -21.57 24.48 -10.18
N GLU A 532 -21.10 24.74 -8.96
CA GLU A 532 -19.90 25.55 -8.69
C GLU A 532 -18.64 25.01 -9.40
N GLY A 533 -18.03 25.86 -10.22
CA GLY A 533 -16.79 25.59 -10.95
C GLY A 533 -16.70 26.41 -12.24
N THR A 534 -15.53 26.42 -12.87
CA THR A 534 -15.39 26.95 -14.24
C THR A 534 -15.79 25.90 -15.26
N PRO A 535 -16.55 26.23 -16.32
CA PRO A 535 -16.84 25.30 -17.40
C PRO A 535 -15.58 24.68 -18.00
N GLU A 536 -15.49 23.35 -17.91
CA GLU A 536 -14.40 22.56 -18.49
C GLU A 536 -14.86 21.81 -19.75
N SER A 537 -13.91 21.37 -20.58
CA SER A 537 -14.19 20.51 -21.73
C SER A 537 -14.57 19.10 -21.28
N ALA A 538 -15.73 18.60 -21.73
CA ALA A 538 -16.19 17.23 -21.50
C ALA A 538 -15.56 16.23 -22.49
N CYS A 539 -15.05 16.73 -23.61
CA CYS A 539 -14.35 15.98 -24.64
C CYS A 539 -12.92 16.51 -24.83
N ASP A 540 -11.99 15.60 -25.12
CA ASP A 540 -10.63 15.96 -25.53
C ASP A 540 -10.65 16.18 -27.05
N LYS A 541 -10.08 17.31 -27.49
CA LYS A 541 -10.07 17.76 -28.90
C LYS A 541 -8.77 17.42 -29.60
#